data_AF-A0A2I0SZI4-F1
#
_entry.id   AF-A0A2I0SZI4-F1
#
_cell.length_a   1.000
_cell.length_b   1.000
_cell.length_c   1.000
_cell.angle_alpha   90.00
_cell.angle_beta   90.00
_cell.angle_gamma   90.00
#
_symmetry.space_group_name_H-M   'P 1'
#
loop_
_entity.id
_entity.type
_entity.pdbx_description
1 polymer ?
#
loop_
_entity_poly.entity_id
_entity_poly.type
_entity_poly.pdbx_seq_one_letter_code
_entity_poly.pdbx_strand_id
1 'polypeptide(L)'
;MYHERINRATNKKITLSLMANPSHLEAVDPVVQGKTKAEQFYRGDTAGKKVMSILLHGDAAFAGQGVVYETFHLSDLPSYTTNGTIHVVVNNQVTSRGFSNHFVC
;
A
#
# COMPACT_ATOMS: atom_id res chain seq x y z
N MET A 1 -6.47 7.97 -11.61
CA MET A 1 -5.42 8.76 -12.30
C MET A 1 -4.11 7.98 -12.24
N TYR A 2 -3.45 7.78 -13.36
CA TYR A 2 -2.14 7.11 -13.44
C TYR A 2 -1.12 8.11 -13.98
N HIS A 3 0.09 8.10 -13.41
CA HIS A 3 1.20 8.91 -13.88
C HIS A 3 2.28 7.98 -14.44
N GLU A 4 2.62 8.15 -15.72
CA GLU A 4 3.77 7.46 -16.30
C GLU A 4 5.04 8.28 -16.14
N ARG A 5 6.11 7.60 -15.72
CA ARG A 5 7.46 8.17 -15.58
C ARG A 5 8.48 7.21 -16.20
N ILE A 6 9.47 7.76 -16.89
CA ILE A 6 10.60 6.98 -17.40
C ILE A 6 11.64 6.87 -16.29
N ASN A 7 12.02 5.64 -15.95
CA ASN A 7 13.17 5.39 -15.10
C ASN A 7 14.45 5.68 -15.89
N ARG A 8 15.19 6.72 -15.48
CA ARG A 8 16.42 7.14 -16.17
C ARG A 8 17.54 6.10 -16.12
N ALA A 9 17.59 5.27 -15.08
CA ALA A 9 18.63 4.24 -14.93
C ALA A 9 18.39 3.03 -15.83
N THR A 10 17.13 2.65 -16.07
CA THR A 10 16.77 1.44 -16.83
C THR A 10 16.11 1.72 -18.18
N ASN A 11 15.81 2.98 -18.51
CA ASN A 11 15.01 3.41 -19.65
C ASN A 11 13.64 2.73 -19.78
N LYS A 12 13.13 2.14 -18.69
CA LYS A 12 11.80 1.53 -18.64
C LYS A 12 10.75 2.55 -18.20
N LYS A 13 9.55 2.45 -18.76
CA LYS A 13 8.38 3.20 -18.30
C LYS A 13 7.81 2.53 -17.05
N ILE A 14 7.51 3.33 -16.04
CA ILE A 14 6.86 2.92 -14.79
C ILE A 14 5.56 3.72 -14.67
N THR A 15 4.47 3.01 -14.40
CA THR A 15 3.17 3.60 -14.11
C THR A 15 2.99 3.70 -12.60
N LEU A 16 2.71 4.90 -12.10
CA LEU A 16 2.46 5.20 -10.70
C LEU A 16 0.98 5.53 -10.51
N SER A 17 0.35 4.98 -9.48
CA SER A 17 -1.03 5.29 -9.10
C SER A 17 -1.06 5.58 -7.61
N LEU A 18 -1.68 6.70 -7.24
CA LEU A 18 -1.93 7.06 -5.85
C LEU A 18 -3.42 6.90 -5.58
N MET A 19 -3.76 6.20 -4.49
CA MET A 19 -5.15 5.97 -4.10
C MET A 19 -5.67 7.13 -3.25
N ALA A 20 -6.94 7.48 -3.46
CA ALA A 20 -7.61 8.43 -2.59
C ALA A 20 -7.91 7.74 -1.26
N ASN A 21 -7.52 8.37 -0.16
CA ASN A 21 -7.66 7.87 1.19
C ASN A 21 -8.54 8.82 2.03
N PRO A 22 -9.50 8.30 2.82
CA PRO A 22 -10.24 9.12 3.78
C PRO A 22 -9.36 9.52 4.96
N SER A 23 -9.88 10.39 5.83
CA SER A 23 -9.22 10.75 7.09
C SER A 23 -9.10 9.60 8.10
N HIS A 24 -9.86 8.51 7.90
CA HIS A 24 -9.74 7.29 8.70
C HIS A 24 -8.42 6.59 8.36
N LEU A 25 -7.45 6.70 9.28
CA LEU A 25 -6.11 6.16 9.10
C LEU A 25 -6.17 4.65 8.85
N GLU A 26 -5.28 4.16 7.98
CA GLU A 26 -5.13 2.73 7.61
C GLU A 26 -6.34 2.08 6.90
N ALA A 27 -7.49 2.77 6.79
CA ALA A 27 -8.67 2.23 6.11
C ALA A 27 -8.45 1.96 4.61
N VAL A 28 -7.43 2.60 4.02
CA VAL A 28 -7.09 2.45 2.60
C VAL A 28 -6.21 1.21 2.32
N ASP A 29 -5.57 0.64 3.33
CA ASP A 29 -4.65 -0.50 3.20
C ASP A 29 -5.25 -1.68 2.42
N PRO A 30 -6.43 -2.22 2.79
CA PRO A 30 -7.04 -3.31 2.05
C PRO A 30 -7.51 -2.88 0.65
N VAL A 31 -7.83 -1.60 0.46
CA VAL A 31 -8.26 -1.06 -0.85
C VAL A 31 -7.10 -1.07 -1.84
N VAL A 32 -5.91 -0.66 -1.39
CA VAL A 32 -4.67 -0.70 -2.20
C VAL A 32 -4.27 -2.14 -2.52
N GLN A 33 -4.40 -3.06 -1.56
CA GLN A 33 -4.15 -4.50 -1.82
C GLN A 33 -5.11 -5.05 -2.87
N GLY A 34 -6.41 -4.79 -2.72
CA GLY A 34 -7.43 -5.22 -3.69
C GLY A 34 -7.18 -4.67 -5.09
N LYS A 35 -6.84 -3.38 -5.20
CA LYS A 35 -6.48 -2.77 -6.49
C LYS A 35 -5.23 -3.41 -7.09
N THR A 36 -4.21 -3.65 -6.28
CA THR A 36 -2.95 -4.27 -6.73
C THR A 36 -3.20 -5.68 -7.25
N LYS A 37 -3.99 -6.47 -6.53
CA LYS A 37 -4.41 -7.81 -6.96
C LYS A 37 -5.20 -7.78 -8.27
N ALA A 38 -6.12 -6.82 -8.43
CA ALA A 38 -6.86 -6.65 -9.66
C ALA A 38 -5.95 -6.31 -10.84
N GLU A 39 -4.99 -5.39 -10.67
CA GLU A 39 -4.00 -5.05 -11.69
C GLU A 39 -3.08 -6.24 -12.04
N GLN A 40 -2.68 -7.03 -11.05
CA GLN A 40 -1.94 -8.28 -11.28
C GLN A 40 -2.75 -9.26 -12.11
N PHE A 41 -4.04 -9.44 -11.80
CA PHE A 41 -4.95 -10.29 -12.56
C PHE A 41 -5.08 -9.83 -14.02
N TYR A 42 -5.40 -8.55 -14.26
CA TYR A 42 -5.55 -8.01 -15.61
C TYR A 42 -4.26 -8.05 -16.44
N ARG A 43 -3.08 -8.01 -15.80
CA ARG A 43 -1.77 -8.08 -16.47
C ARG A 43 -1.18 -9.51 -16.56
N GLY A 44 -1.93 -10.51 -16.10
CA GLY A 44 -1.48 -11.91 -16.03
C GLY A 44 -0.23 -12.09 -15.17
N ASP A 45 -0.09 -11.29 -14.10
CA ASP A 45 1.05 -11.29 -13.20
C ASP A 45 0.82 -12.20 -11.99
N THR A 46 0.84 -13.51 -12.21
CA THR A 46 0.64 -14.51 -11.15
C THR A 46 1.77 -14.54 -10.12
N ALA A 47 2.96 -14.10 -10.51
CA ALA A 47 4.16 -14.09 -9.68
C ALA A 47 4.43 -12.74 -8.98
N GLY A 48 3.58 -11.73 -9.18
CA GLY A 48 3.73 -10.38 -8.59
C GLY A 48 5.02 -9.65 -8.99
N LYS A 49 5.50 -9.86 -10.22
CA LYS A 49 6.77 -9.28 -10.70
C LYS A 49 6.60 -7.99 -11.51
N LYS A 50 5.35 -7.65 -11.88
CA LYS A 50 5.01 -6.50 -12.73
C LYS A 50 4.30 -5.40 -11.96
N VAL A 51 3.53 -5.75 -10.92
CA VAL A 51 2.76 -4.80 -10.11
C VAL A 51 3.08 -5.02 -8.64
N MET A 52 3.31 -3.92 -7.93
CA MET A 52 3.66 -3.90 -6.52
C MET A 52 2.91 -2.75 -5.83
N SER A 53 2.44 -3.00 -4.61
CA SER A 53 1.89 -1.99 -3.71
C SER A 53 2.97 -1.45 -2.77
N ILE A 54 2.84 -0.16 -2.46
CA ILE A 54 3.59 0.52 -1.42
C ILE A 54 2.56 1.15 -0.50
N LEU A 55 2.67 0.90 0.80
CA LEU A 55 1.79 1.46 1.82
C LEU A 55 2.61 2.33 2.76
N LEU A 56 2.13 3.55 3.00
CA LEU A 56 2.76 4.50 3.90
C LEU A 56 1.90 4.64 5.16
N HIS A 57 2.52 4.43 6.32
CA HIS A 57 1.85 4.43 7.61
C HIS A 57 2.49 5.43 8.57
N GLY A 58 1.71 5.95 9.51
CA GLY A 58 2.24 6.62 10.70
C GLY A 58 2.54 5.62 11.82
N ASP A 59 3.56 5.85 12.65
CA ASP A 59 3.94 4.94 13.75
C ASP A 59 2.79 4.62 14.72
N ALA A 60 2.00 5.62 15.13
CA ALA A 60 0.89 5.40 16.06
C ALA A 60 -0.29 4.65 15.42
N ALA A 61 -0.59 4.93 14.16
CA ALA A 61 -1.71 4.34 13.44
C ALA A 61 -1.42 2.88 13.06
N PHE A 62 -0.19 2.61 12.61
CA PHE A 62 0.31 1.27 12.30
C PHE A 62 0.18 0.31 13.50
N ALA A 63 0.54 0.77 14.71
CA ALA A 63 0.45 -0.05 15.91
C ALA A 63 -0.98 -0.15 16.48
N GLY A 64 -1.80 0.89 16.29
CA GLY A 64 -3.09 1.04 16.97
C GLY A 64 -4.33 0.60 16.17
N GLN A 65 -4.25 0.48 14.85
CA GLN A 65 -5.39 0.11 14.01
C GLN A 65 -5.39 -1.39 13.66
N GLY A 66 -6.48 -2.09 14.01
CA GLY A 66 -6.64 -3.53 13.75
C GLY A 66 -6.58 -3.89 12.26
N VAL A 67 -7.05 -3.00 11.38
CA VAL A 67 -7.09 -3.20 9.92
C VAL A 67 -5.70 -3.42 9.31
N VAL A 68 -4.64 -2.92 9.95
CA VAL A 68 -3.25 -3.15 9.53
C VAL A 68 -2.91 -4.63 9.65
N TYR A 69 -3.21 -5.24 10.80
CA TYR A 69 -2.98 -6.66 11.07
C TYR A 69 -3.88 -7.55 10.21
N GLU A 70 -5.13 -7.15 9.98
CA GLU A 70 -6.02 -7.84 9.04
C GLU A 70 -5.44 -7.82 7.62
N THR A 71 -4.91 -6.68 7.17
CA THR A 71 -4.28 -6.56 5.85
C THR A 71 -3.02 -7.41 5.73
N PHE A 72 -2.20 -7.49 6.79
CA PHE A 72 -1.07 -8.42 6.83
C PHE A 72 -1.53 -9.87 6.71
N HIS A 73 -2.63 -10.24 7.37
CA HIS A 73 -3.17 -11.60 7.27
C HIS A 73 -3.61 -11.96 5.85
N LEU A 74 -4.12 -10.98 5.08
CA LEU A 74 -4.49 -11.19 3.67
C LEU A 74 -3.28 -11.52 2.77
N SER A 75 -2.06 -11.16 3.19
CA SER A 75 -0.84 -11.36 2.38
C SER A 75 -0.51 -12.83 2.14
N ASP A 76 -0.92 -13.74 3.03
CA ASP A 76 -0.63 -15.18 2.95
C ASP A 76 -1.81 -15.99 2.37
N LEU A 77 -2.96 -15.35 2.11
CA LEU A 77 -4.11 -16.01 1.53
C LEU A 77 -3.97 -16.13 0.00
N PRO A 78 -4.12 -17.32 -0.62
CA PRO A 78 -3.89 -17.51 -2.06
C PRO A 78 -4.70 -16.58 -2.98
N SER A 79 -5.94 -16.27 -2.60
CA SER A 79 -6.83 -15.42 -3.38
C SER A 79 -6.60 -13.92 -3.18
N TYR A 80 -5.92 -13.53 -2.10
CA TYR A 80 -5.73 -12.12 -1.72
C TYR A 80 -4.27 -11.66 -1.79
N THR A 81 -3.32 -12.61 -1.80
CA THR A 81 -1.89 -12.31 -1.83
C THR A 81 -1.51 -11.52 -3.07
N THR A 82 -0.72 -10.47 -2.85
CA THR A 82 -0.09 -9.64 -3.89
C THR A 82 1.37 -10.05 -4.13
N ASN A 83 1.83 -11.17 -3.53
CA ASN A 83 3.22 -11.65 -3.54
C ASN A 83 4.24 -10.67 -2.95
N GLY A 84 3.79 -9.75 -2.09
CA GLY A 84 4.66 -8.81 -1.37
C GLY A 84 4.16 -7.38 -1.47
N THR A 85 4.30 -6.65 -0.36
CA THR A 85 3.96 -5.23 -0.26
C THR A 85 5.08 -4.54 0.51
N ILE A 86 5.47 -3.35 0.04
CA ILE A 86 6.45 -2.54 0.77
C ILE A 86 5.69 -1.65 1.75
N HIS A 87 5.96 -1.82 3.03
CA HIS A 87 5.41 -0.98 4.09
C HIS A 87 6.48 0.03 4.54
N VAL A 88 6.15 1.31 4.46
CA VAL A 88 7.01 2.41 4.92
C VAL A 88 6.34 3.05 6.13
N VAL A 89 6.92 2.83 7.30
CA VAL A 89 6.46 3.48 8.53
C VAL A 89 7.23 4.77 8.74
N VAL A 90 6.53 5.89 8.64
CA VAL A 90 7.07 7.21 8.97
C VAL A 90 6.97 7.39 10.49
N ASN A 91 8.03 7.00 11.19
CA ASN A 91 8.11 7.11 12.64
C ASN A 91 8.69 8.47 13.05
N ASN A 92 7.82 9.39 13.43
CA ASN A 92 8.21 10.72 13.88
C ASN A 92 8.29 10.82 15.43
N GLN A 93 8.07 9.72 16.16
CA GLN A 93 8.08 9.64 17.64
C GLN A 93 7.11 10.59 18.35
N VAL A 94 6.14 11.15 17.62
CA VAL A 94 5.16 12.09 18.17
C VAL A 94 3.77 11.60 17.77
N THR A 95 3.04 11.10 18.76
CA THR A 95 1.61 10.85 18.63
C THR A 95 0.87 12.06 19.21
N SER A 96 0.10 12.78 18.41
CA SER A 96 -0.80 13.79 18.97
C SER A 96 -1.76 13.08 19.95
N ARG A 97 -2.15 13.74 21.05
CA ARG A 97 -2.85 13.16 22.22
C ARG A 97 -4.20 12.44 21.96
N GLY A 98 -4.54 12.18 20.69
CA GLY A 98 -5.47 11.15 20.24
C GLY A 98 -5.11 10.74 18.81
N PHE A 99 -4.64 9.50 18.62
CA PHE A 99 -4.56 8.73 17.36
C PHE A 99 -4.52 9.51 16.03
N SER A 100 -3.65 10.50 15.89
CA SER A 100 -3.54 11.28 14.65
C SER A 100 -2.07 11.42 14.28
N ASN A 101 -1.56 10.39 13.60
CA ASN A 101 -0.42 10.54 12.71
C ASN A 101 -1.00 10.63 11.31
N HIS A 102 -1.28 11.85 10.85
CA HIS A 102 -1.76 12.13 9.50
C HIS A 102 -0.65 11.93 8.47
N PHE A 103 -0.39 10.67 8.10
CA PHE A 103 0.20 10.36 6.81
C PHE A 103 -0.39 9.05 6.31
N VAL A 104 -1.24 9.18 5.30
CA VAL A 104 -1.73 8.07 4.48
C VAL A 104 -1.59 8.54 3.04
N CYS A 105 -0.85 7.79 2.24
CA CYS A 105 -0.71 7.95 0.79
C CYS A 105 -0.70 6.56 0.17
#